data_AF-A0A7W1AWI4-F1
#
_entry.id   AF-A0A7W1AWI4-F1
#
_cell.length_a   1.000
_cell.length_b   1.000
_cell.length_c   1.000
_cell.angle_alpha   90.00
_cell.angle_beta   90.00
_cell.angle_gamma   90.00
#
_symmetry.space_group_name_H-M   'P 1'
#
loop_
_entity.id
_entity.type
_entity.pdbx_description
1 polymer ?
#
loop_
_entity_poly.entity_id
_entity_poly.type
_entity_poly.pdbx_seq_one_letter_code
_entity_poly.pdbx_strand_id
1 'polypeptide(L)' 'MRLIQFRTETGSRAVGAIPGGSGPRVVNDATNVRDLALEAHRAGRPLAETVEAHGLG' A
#
# COMPACT_ATOMS: atom_id res chain seq x y z
N MET A 1 5.05 0.84 -9.74
CA MET A 1 4.93 1.29 -8.33
C MET A 1 5.69 0.32 -7.44
N ARG A 2 6.34 0.80 -6.37
CA ARG A 2 6.95 -0.05 -5.33
C ARG A 2 6.18 0.14 -4.02
N LEU A 3 6.04 -0.94 -3.25
CA LEU A 3 5.44 -0.90 -1.91
C LEU A 3 6.51 -1.20 -0.86
N ILE A 4 6.46 -0.48 0.25
CA ILE A 4 7.28 -0.71 1.43
C ILE A 4 6.37 -0.93 2.63
N GLN A 5 6.71 -1.86 3.51
CA GLN A 5 6.05 -2.03 4.79
C GLN A 5 7.00 -1.61 5.89
N PHE A 6 6.51 -0.83 6.84
CA PHE A 6 7.33 -0.28 7.93
C PHE A 6 6.54 -0.20 9.23
N ARG A 7 7.22 0.17 10.32
CA ARG A 7 6.59 0.50 11.59
C ARG A 7 6.57 2.01 11.78
N THR A 8 5.45 2.55 12.24
CA THR A 8 5.32 3.94 12.66
C THR A 8 6.08 4.17 13.97
N GLU A 9 6.23 5.45 14.36
CA GLU A 9 6.80 5.82 15.67
C GLU A 9 6.02 5.22 16.84
N THR A 10 4.71 5.04 16.68
CA THR A 10 3.83 4.37 17.66
C THR A 10 3.93 2.84 17.65
N GLY A 11 4.76 2.27 16.76
CA GLY A 11 4.97 0.82 16.62
C GLY A 11 3.93 0.09 15.76
N SER A 12 2.91 0.80 15.25
CA SER A 12 1.90 0.25 14.33
C SER A 12 2.51 -0.09 12.96
N ARG A 13 1.99 -1.09 12.27
CA ARG A 13 2.42 -1.40 10.90
C ARG A 13 1.69 -0.51 9.89
N ALA A 14 2.42 -0.05 8.88
CA ALA A 14 1.86 0.72 7.78
C ALA A 14 2.48 0.27 6.45
N VAL A 15 1.78 0.56 5.35
CA VAL A 15 2.28 0.38 3.99
C VAL A 15 2.46 1.72 3.33
N GLY A 16 3.62 1.95 2.73
CA GLY A 16 3.92 3.09 1.88
C GLY A 16 3.94 2.70 0.41
N ALA A 17 3.28 3.49 -0.43
CA ALA A 17 3.40 3.43 -1.88
C ALA A 17 4.42 4.45 -2.38
N ILE A 18 5.25 4.03 -3.33
CA ILE A 18 6.22 4.89 -4.02
C ILE A 18 5.78 4.98 -5.50
N PRO A 19 4.96 6.00 -5.84
CA PRO A 19 4.71 6.37 -7.24
C PRO A 19 6.00 6.97 -7.80
N GLY A 20 6.40 6.53 -9.00
CA GLY A 20 7.73 6.79 -9.55
C GLY A 20 8.18 8.25 -9.43
N GLY A 21 9.34 8.48 -8.82
CA GLY A 21 9.97 9.80 -8.68
C GLY A 21 9.49 10.64 -7.49
N SER A 22 8.45 10.23 -6.78
CA SER A 22 7.95 10.92 -5.57
C SER A 22 8.33 10.17 -4.29
N GLY A 23 8.26 10.88 -3.16
CA GLY A 23 8.45 10.29 -1.84
C GLY A 23 7.36 9.25 -1.51
N PRO A 24 7.60 8.36 -0.54
CA PRO A 24 6.61 7.39 -0.10
C PRO A 24 5.36 8.10 0.46
N ARG A 25 4.17 7.62 0.07
CA ARG A 25 2.89 8.04 0.63
C ARG A 25 2.20 6.88 1.33
N VAL A 26 1.53 7.11 2.45
CA VAL A 26 0.91 6.02 3.20
C VAL A 26 -0.33 5.55 2.45
N VAL A 27 -0.50 4.24 2.32
CA VAL A 27 -1.72 3.65 1.78
C VAL A 27 -2.75 3.59 2.90
N ASN A 28 -3.92 4.19 2.70
CA ASN A 28 -4.95 4.23 3.74
C ASN A 28 -5.44 2.83 4.09
N ASP A 29 -5.73 2.61 5.36
CA ASP A 29 -6.28 1.35 5.88
C ASP A 29 -5.46 0.09 5.53
N ALA A 30 -4.16 0.25 5.22
CA ALA A 30 -3.27 -0.83 4.85
C ALA A 30 -2.11 -0.98 5.84
N THR A 31 -1.99 -2.18 6.42
CA THR A 31 -0.92 -2.50 7.39
C THR A 31 0.05 -3.56 6.87
N ASN A 32 -0.27 -4.19 5.74
CA ASN A 32 0.45 -5.33 5.20
C ASN A 32 0.37 -5.40 3.67
N VAL A 33 1.53 -5.53 3.01
CA VAL A 33 1.61 -5.65 1.54
C VAL A 33 1.00 -6.96 1.04
N ARG A 34 1.10 -8.04 1.81
CA ARG A 34 0.52 -9.34 1.45
C ARG A 34 -0.99 -9.25 1.30
N ASP A 35 -1.66 -8.52 2.19
CA ASP A 35 -3.11 -8.45 2.18
C ASP A 35 -3.61 -7.65 0.97
N LEU A 36 -2.93 -6.56 0.61
CA LEU A 36 -3.17 -5.82 -0.64
C LEU A 36 -2.97 -6.69 -1.89
N ALA A 37 -1.91 -7.51 -1.92
CA ALA A 37 -1.65 -8.41 -3.04
C ALA A 37 -2.72 -9.51 -3.17
N LEU A 38 -3.17 -10.06 -2.05
CA LEU A 38 -4.26 -11.04 -2.02
C LEU A 38 -5.60 -10.42 -2.44
N GLU A 39 -5.88 -9.19 -2.02
CA GLU A 39 -7.06 -8.45 -2.46
C GLU A 39 -7.03 -8.22 -3.97
N ALA A 40 -5.94 -7.68 -4.50
CA ALA A 40 -5.76 -7.43 -5.93
C ALA A 40 -6.01 -8.71 -6.75
N HIS A 41 -5.44 -9.83 -6.30
CA HIS A 41 -5.63 -11.13 -6.94
C HIS A 41 -7.10 -11.58 -6.90
N ARG A 42 -7.76 -11.48 -5.74
CA ARG A 42 -9.19 -11.88 -5.59
C ARG A 42 -10.13 -11.00 -6.41
N ALA A 43 -9.83 -9.71 -6.51
CA ALA A 43 -10.60 -8.75 -7.29
C ALA A 43 -10.29 -8.81 -8.79
N GLY A 44 -9.28 -9.59 -9.22
CA GLY A 44 -8.90 -9.70 -10.62
C GLY A 44 -8.33 -8.40 -11.21
N ARG A 45 -7.79 -7.50 -10.36
CA ARG A 45 -7.29 -6.19 -10.78
C ARG A 45 -5.80 -6.01 -10.46
N PRO A 46 -5.09 -5.10 -11.15
CA PRO A 46 -3.70 -4.79 -10.83
C PRO A 46 -3.52 -4.30 -9.39
N LEU A 47 -2.36 -4.61 -8.80
CA LEU A 47 -2.01 -4.13 -7.46
C LEU A 47 -2.00 -2.59 -7.37
N ALA A 48 -1.62 -1.91 -8.45
CA ALA A 48 -1.65 -0.44 -8.53
C ALA A 48 -3.07 0.11 -8.34
N GLU A 49 -4.04 -0.44 -9.06
CA GLU A 49 -5.45 -0.05 -8.95
C GLU A 49 -6.03 -0.35 -7.56
N THR A 50 -5.60 -1.46 -6.94
CA THR A 50 -5.99 -1.79 -5.56
C THR A 50 -5.49 -0.74 -4.57
N VAL A 51 -4.22 -0.33 -4.67
CA VAL A 51 -3.65 0.71 -3.82
C VAL A 51 -4.30 2.07 -4.07
N GLU A 52 -4.60 2.39 -5.33
CA GLU A 52 -5.33 3.61 -5.68
C GLU A 52 -6.74 3.63 -5.11
N ALA A 53 -7.43 2.50 -5.06
CA ALA A 53 -8.77 2.37 -4.47
C ALA A 53 -8.79 2.63 -2.95
N HIS A 54 -7.72 2.29 -2.23
CA HIS A 54 -7.53 2.69 -0.83
C HIS A 54 -7.25 4.18 -0.68
N GLY A 55 -6.65 4.79 -1.70
CA GLY A 55 -6.16 6.16 -1.65
C GLY A 55 -4.85 6.28 -0.85
N LEU A 56 -4.25 7.46 -0.96
CA LEU A 56 -2.95 7.78 -0.37
C LEU A 56 -3.06 8.98 0.59
N GLY A 57 -2.59 8.78 1.82
CA GLY A 57 -2.34 9.81 2.85
C GLY A 57 -0.90 10.29 2.75
#